data_AF-A0A847WKN1-F1
#
_entry.id   AF-A0A847WKN1-F1
#
_cell.length_a   1.000
_cell.length_b   1.000
_cell.length_c   1.000
_cell.angle_alpha   90.00
_cell.angle_beta   90.00
_cell.angle_gamma   90.00
#
_symmetry.space_group_name_H-M   'P 1'
#
loop_
_entity.id
_entity.type
_entity.pdbx_description
1 polymer ?
#
loop_
_entity_poly.entity_id
_entity_poly.type
_entity_poly.pdbx_seq_one_letter_code
_entity_poly.pdbx_strand_id
1 'polypeptide(L)'
;MIVDLKNIPEDILNIPDSKFKIVLEENDRIFDETFETESIGFFKESFTRFTRNKASIIAFYAIMAIVVLAIIAPLFSGYSYVEQNLKLKDMPPRIPVLEKIGIADGTRLLTNRKKVNVDDPKQYPPECIIEIRNPQTINGIECVDVLVDYYVYKGAEDVYFWFGSDYLGRDLFTRLFKGARISLLIALLSVVTNVVIGVIYGSIAGYYGGKVDLVMMRIVEILEGLPYLVIVMLFILLFGTGMMSIILALTITGWIGTARLIRTQFYRYKGREYVLAARTLGVPDILLIFRHILPNTVGPLITRAMISVPGAIFSESFLAYIGLGLQPPEPSIGVLLSDGQKVLLQYPYQTFIPALLISVLMISFNLLSNGMRDALDPTQRGGE
;
A
#
# COMPACT_ATOMS: atom_id res chain seq x y z
N MET A 1 -31.48 -2.49 -42.72
CA MET A 1 -32.30 -2.41 -43.95
C MET A 1 -31.38 -2.83 -45.09
N ILE A 2 -31.56 -4.02 -45.66
CA ILE A 2 -30.74 -4.52 -46.77
C ILE A 2 -31.36 -3.91 -48.02
N VAL A 3 -30.67 -2.95 -48.65
CA VAL A 3 -31.13 -2.33 -49.89
C VAL A 3 -30.67 -3.23 -51.03
N ASP A 4 -31.63 -3.74 -51.81
CA ASP A 4 -31.35 -4.53 -53.01
C ASP A 4 -30.84 -3.61 -54.12
N LEU A 5 -29.51 -3.61 -54.30
CA LEU A 5 -28.81 -2.76 -55.28
C LEU A 5 -29.21 -3.06 -56.74
N LYS A 6 -29.87 -4.19 -57.02
CA LYS A 6 -30.27 -4.58 -58.38
C LYS A 6 -31.64 -4.05 -58.80
N ASN A 7 -32.42 -3.51 -57.87
CA ASN A 7 -33.80 -3.08 -58.12
C ASN A 7 -34.05 -1.65 -57.61
N ILE A 8 -33.08 -0.76 -57.90
CA ILE A 8 -33.19 0.67 -57.62
C ILE A 8 -34.05 1.29 -58.72
N PRO A 9 -35.12 2.04 -58.40
CA PRO A 9 -35.94 2.68 -59.41
C PRO A 9 -35.13 3.74 -60.19
N GLU A 10 -35.41 3.87 -61.49
CA GLU A 10 -34.57 4.63 -62.46
C GLU A 10 -34.41 6.12 -62.11
N ASP A 11 -35.35 6.67 -61.34
CA ASP A 11 -35.34 8.05 -60.82
C ASP A 11 -34.23 8.31 -59.80
N ILE A 12 -33.75 7.27 -59.11
CA ILE A 12 -32.62 7.34 -58.18
C ILE A 12 -31.29 7.04 -58.90
N LEU A 13 -31.31 6.28 -60.00
CA LEU A 13 -30.10 6.00 -60.79
C LEU A 13 -29.57 7.22 -61.55
N ASN A 14 -30.46 8.14 -61.96
CA ASN A 14 -30.13 9.33 -62.75
C ASN A 14 -30.45 10.62 -62.00
N ILE A 15 -30.00 10.74 -60.75
CA ILE A 15 -30.09 12.00 -60.02
C ILE A 15 -29.06 12.97 -60.64
N PRO A 16 -29.47 14.14 -61.15
CA PRO A 16 -28.55 15.10 -61.73
C PRO A 16 -27.59 15.65 -60.66
N ASP A 17 -26.32 15.84 -61.03
CA ASP A 17 -25.23 16.31 -60.16
C ASP A 17 -25.58 17.60 -59.40
N SER A 18 -26.43 18.45 -59.98
CA SER A 18 -26.91 19.70 -59.37
C SER A 18 -27.78 19.51 -58.12
N LYS A 19 -28.30 18.29 -57.87
CA LYS A 19 -29.04 17.96 -56.64
C LYS A 19 -28.12 17.46 -55.53
N PHE A 20 -26.86 17.17 -55.84
CA PHE A 20 -25.85 16.85 -54.85
C PHE A 20 -25.11 18.13 -54.47
N LYS A 21 -24.96 18.34 -53.17
CA LYS A 21 -24.11 19.38 -52.63
C LYS A 21 -22.93 18.71 -51.96
N ILE A 22 -21.72 19.13 -52.31
CA ILE A 22 -20.53 18.75 -51.55
C ILE A 22 -20.67 19.40 -50.17
N VAL A 23 -20.98 18.60 -49.15
CA VAL A 23 -21.15 19.06 -47.76
C VAL A 23 -19.86 19.67 -47.19
N LEU A 24 -18.75 19.54 -47.90
CA LEU A 24 -17.42 20.00 -47.52
C LEU A 24 -17.07 21.44 -47.97
N GLU A 25 -17.89 22.10 -48.81
CA GLU A 25 -17.53 23.43 -49.35
C GLU A 25 -18.37 24.60 -48.79
N GLU A 26 -19.41 24.36 -48.00
CA GLU A 26 -20.28 25.45 -47.54
C GLU A 26 -19.71 26.24 -46.35
N ASN A 27 -18.65 25.73 -45.73
CA ASN A 27 -17.84 26.47 -44.78
C ASN A 27 -16.38 26.19 -45.11
N ASP A 28 -15.64 27.21 -45.50
CA ASP A 28 -14.18 27.27 -45.75
C ASP A 28 -13.33 26.92 -44.51
N ARG A 29 -13.81 25.99 -43.67
CA ARG A 29 -13.19 25.51 -42.44
C ARG A 29 -13.14 23.99 -42.48
N ILE A 30 -11.98 23.52 -42.89
CA ILE A 30 -11.48 22.20 -42.52
C ILE A 30 -11.54 22.14 -40.98
N PHE A 31 -12.40 21.29 -40.42
CA PHE A 31 -12.38 20.90 -39.00
C PHE A 31 -11.39 19.74 -38.75
N ASP A 32 -10.46 19.47 -39.66
CA ASP A 32 -9.19 18.90 -39.20
C ASP A 32 -8.47 20.04 -38.48
N GLU A 33 -8.72 20.17 -37.18
CA GLU A 33 -7.69 20.68 -36.29
C GLU A 33 -6.46 19.83 -36.58
N THR A 34 -5.52 20.38 -37.34
CA THR A 34 -4.17 19.85 -37.37
C THR A 34 -3.75 19.78 -35.91
N PHE A 35 -3.57 18.59 -35.35
CA PHE A 35 -3.09 18.44 -33.98
C PHE A 35 -1.79 19.25 -33.86
N GLU A 36 -1.87 20.48 -33.33
CA GLU A 36 -0.72 21.39 -33.18
C GLU A 36 0.16 20.99 -31.99
N THR A 37 -0.22 19.94 -31.27
CA THR A 37 0.61 19.38 -30.22
C THR A 37 1.65 18.45 -30.87
N GLU A 38 2.93 18.73 -30.62
CA GLU A 38 4.00 17.78 -30.95
C GLU A 38 3.60 16.38 -30.47
N SER A 39 3.84 15.34 -31.28
CA SER A 39 3.52 13.97 -30.89
C SER A 39 4.42 13.54 -29.72
N ILE A 40 3.95 13.76 -28.49
CA ILE A 40 4.65 13.34 -27.28
C ILE A 40 4.47 11.82 -27.11
N GLY A 41 5.55 11.10 -26.82
CA GLY A 41 5.48 9.66 -26.58
C GLY A 41 4.64 9.33 -25.33
N PHE A 42 3.93 8.19 -25.35
CA PHE A 42 3.00 7.75 -24.29
C PHE A 42 3.55 7.92 -22.87
N PHE A 43 4.79 7.47 -22.61
CA PHE A 43 5.38 7.56 -21.28
C PHE A 43 5.67 8.99 -20.84
N LYS A 44 6.05 9.88 -21.76
CA LYS A 44 6.28 11.30 -21.46
C LYS A 44 4.95 12.01 -21.18
N GLU A 45 3.91 11.68 -21.95
CA GLU A 45 2.55 12.20 -21.74
C GLU A 45 1.98 11.73 -20.39
N SER A 46 2.04 10.43 -20.10
CA SER A 46 1.61 9.86 -18.81
C SER A 46 2.38 10.45 -17.64
N PHE A 47 3.70 10.63 -17.76
CA PHE A 47 4.49 11.25 -16.70
C PHE A 47 4.06 12.70 -16.43
N THR A 48 3.80 13.47 -17.48
CA THR A 48 3.32 14.86 -17.36
C THR A 48 1.98 14.92 -16.63
N ARG A 49 1.03 14.06 -16.99
CA ARG A 49 -0.28 13.93 -16.33
C ARG A 49 -0.15 13.53 -14.86
N PHE A 50 0.73 12.57 -14.57
CA PHE A 50 1.02 12.16 -13.21
C PHE A 50 1.55 13.34 -12.36
N THR A 51 2.49 14.11 -12.89
CA THR A 51 3.05 15.30 -12.22
C THR A 51 2.10 16.48 -12.10
N ARG A 52 0.94 16.43 -12.76
CA ARG A 52 -0.11 17.45 -12.59
C ARG A 52 -1.03 17.14 -11.41
N ASN A 53 -1.13 15.87 -11.02
CA ASN A 53 -1.93 15.45 -9.87
C ASN A 53 -1.16 15.72 -8.55
N LYS A 54 -1.43 16.87 -7.92
CA LYS A 54 -0.81 17.28 -6.65
C LYS A 54 -0.97 16.24 -5.54
N ALA A 55 -2.13 15.58 -5.45
CA ALA A 55 -2.39 14.58 -4.41
C ALA A 55 -1.47 13.36 -4.56
N SER A 56 -1.29 12.88 -5.80
CA SER A 56 -0.42 11.75 -6.09
C SER A 56 1.06 12.06 -5.93
N ILE A 57 1.48 13.31 -6.19
CA ILE A 57 2.85 13.77 -5.93
C ILE A 57 3.13 13.83 -4.42
N ILE A 58 2.22 14.42 -3.63
CA ILE A 58 2.36 14.47 -2.17
C ILE A 58 2.45 13.04 -1.62
N ALA A 59 1.58 12.15 -2.09
CA ALA A 59 1.58 10.75 -1.72
C ALA A 59 2.88 10.02 -2.11
N PHE A 60 3.41 10.29 -3.30
CA PHE A 60 4.70 9.75 -3.76
C PHE A 60 5.83 10.16 -2.81
N TYR A 61 5.92 11.45 -2.47
CA TYR A 61 6.92 11.94 -1.53
C TYR A 61 6.72 11.40 -0.11
N ALA A 62 5.48 11.22 0.35
CA ALA A 62 5.19 10.61 1.64
C ALA A 62 5.68 9.15 1.70
N ILE A 63 5.42 8.35 0.66
CA ILE A 63 5.93 6.97 0.57
C ILE A 63 7.45 6.97 0.54
N MET A 64 8.07 7.82 -0.29
CA MET A 64 9.52 7.93 -0.36
C MET A 64 10.14 8.32 0.98
N ALA A 65 9.54 9.27 1.70
CA ALA A 65 9.98 9.65 3.03
C ALA A 65 9.88 8.47 4.01
N ILE A 66 8.79 7.70 4.00
CA ILE A 66 8.63 6.51 4.85
C ILE A 66 9.65 5.43 4.49
N VAL A 67 9.90 5.17 3.21
CA VAL A 67 10.91 4.20 2.75
C VAL A 67 12.31 4.63 3.21
N VAL A 68 12.65 5.91 3.04
CA VAL A 68 13.93 6.47 3.47
C VAL A 68 14.06 6.38 4.99
N LEU A 69 13.04 6.77 5.76
CA LEU A 69 13.04 6.63 7.22
C LEU A 69 13.11 5.17 7.66
N ALA A 70 12.44 4.24 6.97
CA ALA A 70 12.54 2.81 7.25
C ALA A 70 13.97 2.27 7.08
N ILE A 71 14.77 2.90 6.21
CA ILE A 71 16.19 2.59 6.01
C ILE A 71 17.08 3.29 7.05
N ILE A 72 16.87 4.59 7.22
CA ILE A 72 17.75 5.50 7.97
C ILE A 72 17.46 5.46 9.47
N ALA A 73 16.20 5.53 9.91
CA ALA A 73 15.85 5.70 11.31
C ALA A 73 16.45 4.62 12.24
N PRO A 74 16.46 3.31 11.89
CA PRO A 74 17.11 2.30 12.72
C PRO A 74 18.64 2.40 12.79
N LEU A 75 19.27 3.18 11.90
CA LEU A 75 20.72 3.42 11.92
C LEU A 75 21.09 4.61 12.84
N PHE A 76 20.18 5.59 12.95
CA PHE A 76 20.42 6.82 13.72
C PHE A 76 19.98 6.71 15.19
N SER A 77 19.06 5.81 15.52
CA SER A 77 18.49 5.74 16.86
C SER A 77 19.47 5.27 17.94
N GLY A 78 20.56 4.57 17.58
CA GLY A 78 21.53 4.02 18.53
C GLY A 78 20.99 2.87 19.41
N TYR A 79 19.70 2.56 19.32
CA TYR A 79 19.05 1.48 20.06
C TYR A 79 18.92 0.21 19.23
N SER A 80 19.06 -0.95 19.87
CA SER A 80 18.74 -2.24 19.27
C SER A 80 17.22 -2.49 19.32
N TYR A 81 16.67 -3.02 18.23
CA TYR A 81 15.26 -3.44 18.20
C TYR A 81 15.01 -4.78 18.92
N VAL A 82 16.08 -5.50 19.30
CA VAL A 82 16.02 -6.82 19.94
C VAL A 82 16.28 -6.73 21.44
N GLU A 83 17.19 -5.85 21.86
CA GLU A 83 17.69 -5.77 23.23
C GLU A 83 16.60 -5.31 24.20
N GLN A 84 16.38 -6.09 25.26
CA GLN A 84 15.30 -5.85 26.21
C GLN A 84 15.84 -5.21 27.47
N ASN A 85 15.19 -4.15 27.94
CA ASN A 85 15.50 -3.50 29.21
C ASN A 85 14.23 -3.30 30.04
N LEU A 86 13.91 -4.29 30.87
CA LEU A 86 12.69 -4.31 31.69
C LEU A 86 12.58 -3.14 32.69
N LYS A 87 13.69 -2.48 33.03
CA LYS A 87 13.65 -1.28 33.88
C LYS A 87 12.99 -0.10 33.16
N LEU A 88 13.20 -0.02 31.85
CA LEU A 88 12.73 1.04 30.96
C LEU A 88 11.48 0.61 30.18
N LYS A 89 10.64 -0.26 30.74
CA LYS A 89 9.38 -0.67 30.10
C LYS A 89 8.33 0.43 30.13
N ASP A 90 7.55 0.50 29.05
CA ASP A 90 6.40 1.39 28.89
C ASP A 90 6.71 2.87 29.21
N MET A 91 7.89 3.34 28.80
CA MET A 91 8.32 4.73 28.97
C MET A 91 7.52 5.62 28.01
N PRO A 92 6.99 6.76 28.47
CA PRO A 92 6.27 7.69 27.61
C PRO A 92 7.21 8.35 26.57
N PRO A 93 6.66 8.85 25.46
CA PRO A 93 7.42 9.61 24.47
C PRO A 93 8.14 10.80 25.09
N ARG A 94 9.46 10.92 24.82
CA ARG A 94 10.29 12.06 25.21
C ARG A 94 11.13 12.55 24.04
N ILE A 95 10.93 13.81 23.63
CA ILE A 95 11.64 14.43 22.51
C ILE A 95 12.36 15.70 22.99
N PRO A 96 13.70 15.80 22.84
CA PRO A 96 14.51 16.89 23.42
C PRO A 96 14.03 18.32 23.08
N VAL A 97 13.47 18.52 21.89
CA VAL A 97 13.01 19.84 21.43
C VAL A 97 11.58 20.14 21.91
N LEU A 98 10.72 19.11 21.98
CA LEU A 98 9.29 19.28 22.26
C LEU A 98 8.98 19.25 23.76
N GLU A 99 9.85 18.64 24.58
CA GLU A 99 9.76 18.64 26.04
C GLU A 99 9.67 20.06 26.61
N LYS A 100 10.39 21.02 26.01
CA LYS A 100 10.36 22.44 26.41
C LYS A 100 9.00 23.12 26.20
N ILE A 101 8.14 22.55 25.36
CA ILE A 101 6.81 23.07 25.00
C ILE A 101 5.72 22.22 25.68
N GLY A 102 6.08 21.19 26.47
CA GLY A 102 5.13 20.30 27.15
C GLY A 102 4.46 19.27 26.24
N ILE A 103 5.05 18.97 25.08
CA ILE A 103 4.56 17.92 24.17
C ILE A 103 5.60 16.80 24.14
N ALA A 104 5.20 15.56 24.42
CA ALA A 104 6.14 14.43 24.54
C ALA A 104 7.31 14.78 25.48
N ASP A 105 6.94 15.20 26.69
CA ASP A 105 7.84 15.61 27.77
C ASP A 105 8.25 14.46 28.69
N GLY A 106 7.82 13.23 28.39
CA GLY A 106 8.11 12.07 29.21
C GLY A 106 7.30 12.01 30.52
N THR A 107 6.27 12.83 30.68
CA THR A 107 5.44 12.82 31.88
C THR A 107 4.40 11.71 31.87
N ARG A 108 4.00 11.26 33.06
CA ARG A 108 2.96 10.24 33.23
C ARG A 108 2.11 10.49 34.46
N LEU A 109 0.79 10.37 34.29
CA LEU A 109 -0.14 10.35 35.40
C LEU A 109 -0.21 8.95 36.02
N LEU A 110 0.18 8.85 37.29
CA LEU A 110 0.09 7.64 38.09
C LEU A 110 -1.15 7.74 38.99
N THR A 111 -2.20 7.00 38.65
CA THR A 111 -3.46 7.05 39.39
C THR A 111 -3.47 6.16 40.63
N ASN A 112 -4.33 6.49 41.59
CA ASN A 112 -4.60 5.69 42.80
C ASN A 112 -3.34 5.34 43.62
N ARG A 113 -2.42 6.30 43.80
CA ARG A 113 -1.20 6.11 44.60
C ARG A 113 -1.45 6.45 46.05
N LYS A 114 -1.02 5.60 46.98
CA LYS A 114 -1.13 5.87 48.41
C LYS A 114 -0.29 7.10 48.74
N LYS A 115 -0.88 8.13 49.35
CA LYS A 115 -0.19 9.38 49.67
C LYS A 115 1.08 9.17 50.51
N VAL A 116 1.01 8.26 51.49
CA VAL A 116 2.16 7.85 52.32
C VAL A 116 3.37 7.38 51.50
N ASN A 117 3.13 6.72 50.36
CA ASN A 117 4.20 6.25 49.49
C ASN A 117 4.76 7.36 48.59
N VAL A 118 3.96 8.38 48.30
CA VAL A 118 4.38 9.54 47.50
C VAL A 118 5.40 10.38 48.27
N ASP A 119 5.28 10.39 49.61
CA ASP A 119 6.21 11.08 50.50
C ASP A 119 7.53 10.29 50.74
N ASP A 120 7.66 9.03 50.26
CA ASP A 120 8.87 8.22 50.42
C ASP A 120 9.91 8.53 49.31
N PRO A 121 11.06 9.15 49.64
CA PRO A 121 12.09 9.52 48.67
C PRO A 121 12.73 8.33 47.95
N LYS A 122 12.64 7.11 48.51
CA LYS A 122 13.15 5.90 47.86
C LYS A 122 12.24 5.44 46.72
N GLN A 123 10.95 5.74 46.82
CA GLN A 123 9.95 5.35 45.83
C GLN A 123 9.72 6.46 44.80
N TYR A 124 9.78 7.71 45.24
CA TYR A 124 9.70 8.90 44.40
C TYR A 124 10.96 9.73 44.58
N PRO A 125 11.94 9.65 43.66
CA PRO A 125 13.15 10.47 43.73
C PRO A 125 12.81 11.97 43.82
N PRO A 126 13.73 12.79 44.38
CA PRO A 126 13.57 14.24 44.38
C PRO A 126 13.30 14.75 42.95
N GLU A 127 12.44 15.76 42.83
CA GLU A 127 12.11 16.42 41.54
C GLU A 127 11.29 15.57 40.54
N CYS A 128 10.99 14.29 40.82
CA CYS A 128 10.17 13.49 39.90
C CYS A 128 8.68 13.87 39.91
N ILE A 129 8.17 14.48 40.99
CA ILE A 129 6.75 14.82 41.13
C ILE A 129 6.51 16.22 40.59
N ILE A 130 5.66 16.33 39.57
CA ILE A 130 5.28 17.61 38.96
C ILE A 130 4.01 18.14 39.60
N GLU A 131 2.98 17.30 39.75
CA GLU A 131 1.69 17.71 40.27
C GLU A 131 0.97 16.56 40.99
N ILE A 132 0.27 16.87 42.09
CA ILE A 132 -0.59 15.92 42.79
C ILE A 132 -2.04 16.36 42.56
N ARG A 133 -2.88 15.45 42.08
CA ARG A 133 -4.28 15.66 41.69
C ARG A 133 -5.21 14.70 42.43
N ASN A 134 -6.49 15.03 42.47
CA ASN A 134 -7.60 14.16 42.91
C ASN A 134 -7.33 13.36 44.19
N PRO A 135 -7.18 14.01 45.37
CA PRO A 135 -7.12 13.29 46.62
C PRO A 135 -8.46 12.57 46.88
N GLN A 136 -8.41 11.26 47.09
CA GLN A 136 -9.56 10.42 47.38
C GLN A 136 -9.25 9.44 48.51
N THR A 137 -10.22 9.17 49.36
CA THR A 137 -10.09 8.16 50.42
C THR A 137 -10.73 6.87 49.94
N ILE A 138 -9.91 5.87 49.61
CA ILE A 138 -10.37 4.54 49.17
C ILE A 138 -10.12 3.57 50.32
N ASN A 139 -11.19 2.97 50.88
CA ASN A 139 -11.11 2.01 51.99
C ASN A 139 -10.31 2.52 53.22
N GLY A 140 -10.45 3.81 53.55
CA GLY A 140 -9.76 4.42 54.71
C GLY A 140 -8.29 4.78 54.47
N ILE A 141 -7.78 4.61 53.24
CA ILE A 141 -6.42 4.99 52.84
C ILE A 141 -6.51 6.22 51.92
N GLU A 142 -5.74 7.27 52.24
CA GLU A 142 -5.61 8.45 51.36
C GLU A 142 -4.83 8.06 50.10
N CYS A 143 -5.50 8.15 48.96
CA CYS A 143 -4.97 7.94 47.62
C CYS A 143 -4.96 9.28 46.86
N VAL A 144 -3.96 9.47 46.02
CA VAL A 144 -3.80 10.64 45.15
C VAL A 144 -3.37 10.19 43.76
N ASP A 145 -3.70 10.99 42.75
CA ASP A 145 -3.15 10.85 41.41
C ASP A 145 -1.89 11.72 41.31
N VAL A 146 -0.76 11.17 40.88
CA VAL A 146 0.52 11.89 40.84
C VAL A 146 0.99 11.98 39.40
N LEU A 147 1.14 13.21 38.89
CA LEU A 147 1.83 13.48 37.64
C LEU A 147 3.32 13.51 37.93
N VAL A 148 4.06 12.59 37.30
CA VAL A 148 5.51 12.47 37.48
C VAL A 148 6.25 12.61 36.17
N ASP A 149 7.46 13.14 36.21
CA ASP A 149 8.47 12.86 35.19
C ASP A 149 8.84 11.37 35.31
N TYR A 150 8.44 10.61 34.32
CA TYR A 150 8.58 9.16 34.37
C TYR A 150 10.04 8.70 34.14
N TYR A 151 10.89 9.54 33.55
CA TYR A 151 12.30 9.25 33.32
C TYR A 151 13.12 9.43 34.61
N VAL A 152 12.88 10.51 35.35
CA VAL A 152 13.46 10.73 36.70
C VAL A 152 12.95 9.64 37.66
N TYR A 153 11.64 9.34 37.63
CA TYR A 153 11.03 8.28 38.44
C TYR A 153 11.68 6.89 38.21
N LYS A 154 12.20 6.63 37.01
CA LYS A 154 12.89 5.39 36.65
C LYS A 154 14.41 5.45 36.77
N GLY A 155 14.98 6.61 37.12
CA GLY A 155 16.42 6.83 37.19
C GLY A 155 17.11 6.74 35.83
N ALA A 156 16.46 7.24 34.78
CA ALA A 156 16.90 7.12 33.39
C ALA A 156 16.84 8.46 32.65
N GLU A 157 17.37 9.52 33.26
CA GLU A 157 17.29 10.89 32.76
C GLU A 157 18.00 11.10 31.41
N ASP A 158 19.11 10.38 31.19
CA ASP A 158 19.94 10.47 29.98
C ASP A 158 19.33 9.73 28.77
N VAL A 159 18.23 9.00 28.96
CA VAL A 159 17.62 8.18 27.92
C VAL A 159 16.50 8.94 27.23
N TYR A 160 16.48 8.87 25.90
CA TYR A 160 15.42 9.48 25.08
C TYR A 160 14.75 8.44 24.20
N PHE A 161 13.47 8.17 24.44
CA PHE A 161 12.61 7.39 23.55
C PHE A 161 11.62 8.30 22.84
N TRP A 162 11.87 8.61 21.56
CA TRP A 162 11.08 9.60 20.83
C TRP A 162 9.60 9.23 20.73
N PHE A 163 9.31 7.93 20.60
CA PHE A 163 7.95 7.38 20.55
C PHE A 163 7.60 6.56 21.81
N GLY A 164 8.44 6.61 22.84
CA GLY A 164 8.33 5.78 24.03
C GLY A 164 8.91 4.38 23.83
N SER A 165 8.76 3.55 24.85
CA SER A 165 9.21 2.15 24.83
C SER A 165 8.04 1.19 24.98
N ASP A 166 8.26 -0.06 24.58
CA ASP A 166 7.28 -1.13 24.73
C ASP A 166 7.35 -1.83 26.10
N TYR A 167 6.52 -2.87 26.28
CA TYR A 167 6.45 -3.69 27.49
C TYR A 167 7.75 -4.44 27.84
N LEU A 168 8.70 -4.54 26.90
CA LEU A 168 10.04 -5.11 27.09
C LEU A 168 11.13 -4.02 27.23
N GLY A 169 10.75 -2.75 27.22
CA GLY A 169 11.64 -1.61 27.27
C GLY A 169 12.49 -1.41 26.02
N ARG A 170 12.03 -1.89 24.87
CA ARG A 170 12.63 -1.62 23.56
C ARG A 170 12.11 -0.32 23.01
N ASP A 171 12.96 0.42 22.31
CA ASP A 171 12.60 1.68 21.66
C ASP A 171 11.54 1.48 20.57
N LEU A 172 10.39 2.14 20.70
CA LEU A 172 9.28 2.03 19.76
C LEU A 172 9.62 2.68 18.42
N PHE A 173 10.44 3.75 18.40
CA PHE A 173 10.83 4.45 17.17
C PHE A 173 11.63 3.52 16.24
N THR A 174 12.66 2.88 16.77
CA THR A 174 13.49 1.90 16.04
C THR A 174 12.65 0.72 15.57
N ARG A 175 11.81 0.16 16.44
CA ARG A 175 10.94 -0.98 16.08
C ARG A 175 9.93 -0.61 15.00
N LEU A 176 9.36 0.60 15.04
CA LEU A 176 8.39 1.08 14.08
C LEU A 176 8.98 1.14 12.66
N PHE A 177 10.12 1.79 12.48
CA PHE A 177 10.73 1.94 11.16
C PHE A 177 11.39 0.65 10.65
N LYS A 178 11.92 -0.18 11.55
CA LYS A 178 12.35 -1.55 11.21
C LYS A 178 11.16 -2.40 10.75
N GLY A 179 10.03 -2.30 11.45
CA GLY A 179 8.79 -3.00 11.08
C GLY A 179 8.20 -2.51 9.77
N ALA A 180 8.23 -1.20 9.52
CA ALA A 180 7.83 -0.62 8.24
C ALA A 180 8.68 -1.16 7.08
N ARG A 181 10.00 -1.27 7.27
CA ARG A 181 10.91 -1.88 6.27
C ARG A 181 10.48 -3.32 5.93
N ILE A 182 10.17 -4.11 6.95
CA ILE A 182 9.79 -5.51 6.78
C ILE A 182 8.43 -5.63 6.07
N SER A 183 7.41 -4.90 6.52
CA SER A 183 6.08 -4.89 5.87
C SER A 183 6.15 -4.43 4.40
N LEU A 184 6.96 -3.39 4.11
CA LEU A 184 7.18 -2.91 2.72
C LEU A 184 7.89 -3.95 1.85
N LEU A 185 8.87 -4.68 2.40
CA LEU A 185 9.59 -5.73 1.69
C LEU A 185 8.66 -6.90 1.35
N ILE A 186 7.84 -7.36 2.31
CA ILE A 186 6.83 -8.41 2.08
C ILE A 186 5.87 -8.01 0.96
N ALA A 187 5.37 -6.78 1.01
CA ALA A 187 4.46 -6.25 0.00
C ALA A 187 5.12 -6.17 -1.39
N LEU A 188 6.34 -5.63 -1.46
CA LEU A 188 7.09 -5.50 -2.71
C LEU A 188 7.36 -6.88 -3.35
N LEU A 189 7.92 -7.83 -2.59
CA LEU A 189 8.24 -9.16 -3.11
C LEU A 189 6.99 -9.91 -3.57
N SER A 190 5.91 -9.83 -2.79
CA SER A 190 4.65 -10.48 -3.14
C SER A 190 4.05 -9.87 -4.40
N VAL A 191 4.01 -8.54 -4.52
CA VAL A 191 3.44 -7.86 -5.70
C VAL A 191 4.26 -8.12 -6.96
N VAL A 192 5.59 -8.05 -6.89
CA VAL A 192 6.46 -8.34 -8.04
C VAL A 192 6.26 -9.77 -8.52
N THR A 193 6.27 -10.73 -7.59
CA THR A 193 6.05 -12.15 -7.93
C THR A 193 4.66 -12.37 -8.51
N ASN A 194 3.64 -11.74 -7.94
CA ASN A 194 2.26 -11.81 -8.42
C ASN A 194 2.08 -11.21 -9.82
N VAL A 195 2.77 -10.11 -10.11
CA VAL A 195 2.79 -9.50 -11.44
C VAL A 195 3.44 -10.43 -12.45
N VAL A 196 4.60 -10.99 -12.14
CA VAL A 196 5.33 -11.91 -13.03
C VAL A 196 4.49 -13.14 -13.36
N ILE A 197 3.98 -13.84 -12.34
CA ILE A 197 3.14 -15.03 -12.51
C ILE A 197 1.86 -14.66 -13.27
N GLY A 198 1.20 -13.57 -12.86
CA GLY A 198 -0.06 -13.14 -13.46
C GLY A 198 0.09 -12.75 -14.94
N VAL A 199 1.18 -12.07 -15.30
CA VAL A 199 1.48 -11.71 -16.69
C VAL A 199 1.72 -12.97 -17.52
N ILE A 200 2.56 -13.90 -17.07
CA ILE A 200 2.85 -15.13 -17.81
C ILE A 200 1.56 -15.93 -18.00
N TYR A 201 0.84 -16.19 -16.91
CA TYR A 201 -0.38 -17.00 -16.92
C TYR A 201 -1.50 -16.37 -17.77
N GLY A 202 -1.77 -15.08 -17.55
CA GLY A 202 -2.81 -14.34 -18.26
C GLY A 202 -2.50 -14.16 -19.75
N SER A 203 -1.22 -13.99 -20.11
CA SER A 203 -0.81 -13.84 -21.52
C SER A 203 -1.05 -15.12 -22.29
N ILE A 204 -0.68 -16.28 -21.73
CA ILE A 204 -0.91 -17.59 -22.36
C ILE A 204 -2.41 -17.86 -22.51
N ALA A 205 -3.19 -17.69 -21.43
CA ALA A 205 -4.63 -17.90 -21.45
C ALA A 205 -5.34 -16.97 -22.46
N GLY A 206 -5.01 -15.67 -22.45
CA GLY A 206 -5.61 -14.68 -23.33
C GLY A 206 -5.19 -14.82 -24.79
N TYR A 207 -3.92 -15.15 -25.06
CA TYR A 207 -3.39 -15.29 -26.42
C TYR A 207 -4.01 -16.49 -27.16
N TYR A 208 -3.84 -17.70 -26.61
CA TYR A 208 -4.31 -18.93 -27.24
C TYR A 208 -5.83 -19.05 -27.23
N GLY A 209 -6.50 -18.61 -26.16
CA GLY A 209 -7.96 -18.68 -26.04
C GLY A 209 -8.52 -20.11 -26.05
N GLY A 210 -9.83 -20.22 -26.23
CA GLY A 210 -10.51 -21.51 -26.42
C GLY A 210 -10.32 -22.48 -25.26
N LYS A 211 -9.87 -23.72 -25.56
CA LYS A 211 -9.68 -24.78 -24.55
C LYS A 211 -8.58 -24.46 -23.54
N VAL A 212 -7.47 -23.86 -23.98
CA VAL A 212 -6.34 -23.49 -23.09
C VAL A 212 -6.82 -22.51 -22.03
N ASP A 213 -7.53 -21.48 -22.49
CA ASP A 213 -8.12 -20.48 -21.62
C ASP A 213 -9.13 -21.09 -20.64
N LEU A 214 -10.04 -21.95 -21.13
CA LEU A 214 -11.04 -22.61 -20.29
C LEU A 214 -10.40 -23.45 -19.17
N VAL A 215 -9.37 -24.24 -19.47
CA VAL A 215 -8.66 -25.06 -18.47
C VAL A 215 -7.89 -24.18 -17.48
N MET A 216 -7.11 -23.22 -17.99
CA MET A 216 -6.31 -22.34 -17.14
C MET A 216 -7.20 -21.52 -16.21
N MET A 217 -8.34 -21.04 -16.68
CA MET A 217 -9.23 -20.23 -15.87
C MET A 217 -10.03 -21.07 -14.88
N ARG A 218 -10.29 -22.34 -15.18
CA ARG A 218 -10.84 -23.26 -14.19
C ARG A 218 -9.90 -23.46 -12.99
N ILE A 219 -8.59 -23.56 -13.22
CA ILE A 219 -7.61 -23.65 -12.12
C ILE A 219 -7.66 -22.38 -11.26
N VAL A 220 -7.74 -21.21 -11.90
CA VAL A 220 -7.86 -19.92 -11.20
C VAL A 220 -9.12 -19.86 -10.34
N GLU A 221 -10.27 -20.28 -10.87
CA GLU A 221 -11.55 -20.32 -10.16
C GLU A 221 -11.50 -21.27 -8.94
N ILE A 222 -10.84 -22.43 -9.08
CA ILE A 222 -10.66 -23.38 -7.97
C ILE A 222 -9.81 -22.75 -6.85
N LEU A 223 -8.70 -22.08 -7.21
CA LEU A 223 -7.85 -21.41 -6.24
C LEU A 223 -8.55 -20.25 -5.54
N GLU A 224 -9.37 -19.48 -6.27
CA GLU A 224 -10.15 -18.36 -5.72
C GLU A 224 -11.27 -18.84 -4.78
N GLY A 225 -11.76 -20.08 -4.95
CA GLY A 225 -12.74 -20.68 -4.04
C GLY A 225 -12.21 -20.99 -2.64
N LEU A 226 -10.89 -20.94 -2.43
CA LEU A 226 -10.27 -21.22 -1.12
C LEU A 226 -10.24 -19.96 -0.25
N PRO A 227 -10.72 -20.01 1.01
CA PRO A 227 -10.62 -18.89 1.92
C PRO A 227 -9.15 -18.51 2.19
N TYR A 228 -8.81 -17.23 2.06
CA TYR A 228 -7.43 -16.74 2.23
C TYR A 228 -6.80 -17.17 3.56
N LEU A 229 -7.55 -17.13 4.67
CA LEU A 229 -7.06 -17.57 5.98
C LEU A 229 -6.69 -19.06 6.01
N VAL A 230 -7.42 -19.91 5.28
CA VAL A 230 -7.13 -21.36 5.22
C VAL A 230 -5.79 -21.59 4.55
N ILE A 231 -5.51 -20.87 3.46
CA ILE A 231 -4.23 -20.93 2.76
C ILE A 231 -3.09 -20.49 3.66
N VAL A 232 -3.25 -19.37 4.37
CA VAL A 232 -2.24 -18.86 5.30
C VAL A 232 -1.95 -19.88 6.39
N MET A 233 -2.98 -20.45 7.01
CA MET A 233 -2.83 -21.48 8.04
C MET A 233 -2.10 -22.72 7.51
N LEU A 234 -2.39 -23.16 6.28
CA LEU A 234 -1.70 -24.29 5.66
C LEU A 234 -0.20 -24.02 5.49
N PHE A 235 0.18 -22.82 5.02
CA PHE A 235 1.60 -22.46 4.91
C PHE A 235 2.28 -22.34 6.27
N ILE A 236 1.60 -21.78 7.27
CA ILE A 236 2.12 -21.71 8.64
C ILE A 236 2.33 -23.11 9.22
N LEU A 237 1.41 -24.06 8.99
CA LEU A 237 1.54 -25.43 9.47
C LEU A 237 2.70 -26.18 8.78
N LEU A 238 2.98 -25.88 7.52
CA LEU A 238 4.03 -26.56 6.75
C LEU A 238 5.43 -25.97 6.99
N PHE A 239 5.56 -24.65 7.03
CA PHE A 239 6.84 -23.94 7.05
C PHE A 239 7.12 -23.21 8.37
N GLY A 240 6.17 -23.20 9.30
CA GLY A 240 6.23 -22.41 10.52
C GLY A 240 5.74 -20.97 10.34
N THR A 241 5.70 -20.21 11.43
CA THR A 241 5.37 -18.78 11.42
C THR A 241 6.58 -17.96 10.97
N GLY A 242 6.38 -17.05 10.01
CA GLY A 242 7.45 -16.19 9.53
C GLY A 242 7.17 -15.55 8.18
N MET A 243 8.15 -14.76 7.73
CA MET A 243 8.08 -13.97 6.49
C MET A 243 7.79 -14.85 5.27
N MET A 244 8.44 -16.02 5.16
CA MET A 244 8.29 -16.92 4.02
C MET A 244 6.86 -17.42 3.87
N SER A 245 6.24 -17.87 4.97
CA SER A 245 4.86 -18.38 4.97
C SER A 245 3.86 -17.31 4.55
N ILE A 246 4.06 -16.06 5.00
CA ILE A 246 3.24 -14.92 4.61
C ILE A 246 3.41 -14.60 3.12
N ILE A 247 4.65 -14.54 2.61
CA ILE A 247 4.93 -14.26 1.20
C ILE A 247 4.33 -15.34 0.29
N LEU A 248 4.48 -16.62 0.65
CA LEU A 248 3.90 -17.73 -0.10
C LEU A 248 2.37 -17.68 -0.12
N ALA A 249 1.74 -17.39 1.03
CA ALA A 249 0.29 -17.27 1.12
C ALA A 249 -0.26 -16.08 0.31
N LEU A 250 0.45 -14.94 0.30
CA LEU A 250 0.14 -13.79 -0.54
C LEU A 250 0.37 -14.08 -2.03
N THR A 251 1.36 -14.92 -2.34
CA THR A 251 1.71 -15.25 -3.72
C THR A 251 0.67 -16.17 -4.33
N ILE A 252 0.28 -17.26 -3.66
CA ILE A 252 -0.57 -18.30 -4.29
C ILE A 252 -1.93 -17.77 -4.79
N THR A 253 -2.49 -16.74 -4.15
CA THR A 253 -3.76 -16.11 -4.56
C THR A 253 -3.58 -14.75 -5.23
N GLY A 254 -2.52 -14.01 -4.93
CA GLY A 254 -2.40 -12.61 -5.34
C GLY A 254 -2.22 -12.39 -6.85
N TRP A 255 -1.67 -13.36 -7.58
CA TRP A 255 -1.51 -13.27 -9.04
C TRP A 255 -2.82 -13.43 -9.82
N ILE A 256 -3.87 -14.00 -9.22
CA ILE A 256 -5.15 -14.34 -9.86
C ILE A 256 -5.80 -13.11 -10.50
N GLY A 257 -5.85 -11.99 -9.77
CA GLY A 257 -6.42 -10.75 -10.29
C GLY A 257 -5.62 -10.18 -11.47
N THR A 258 -4.29 -10.29 -11.42
CA THR A 258 -3.41 -9.83 -12.51
C THR A 258 -3.56 -10.72 -13.75
N ALA A 259 -3.65 -12.05 -13.58
CA ALA A 259 -3.89 -12.97 -14.69
C ALA A 259 -5.21 -12.68 -15.42
N ARG A 260 -6.31 -12.44 -14.68
CA ARG A 260 -7.60 -12.06 -15.26
C ARG A 260 -7.54 -10.76 -16.04
N LEU A 261 -6.86 -9.75 -15.48
CA LEU A 261 -6.67 -8.47 -16.15
C LEU A 261 -5.89 -8.66 -17.45
N ILE A 262 -4.74 -9.32 -17.41
CA ILE A 262 -3.89 -9.53 -18.59
C ILE A 262 -4.62 -10.36 -19.64
N ARG A 263 -5.32 -11.43 -19.26
CA ARG A 263 -6.18 -12.21 -20.16
C ARG A 263 -7.16 -11.30 -20.91
N THR A 264 -7.87 -10.43 -20.19
CA THR A 264 -8.85 -9.50 -20.77
C THR A 264 -8.18 -8.53 -21.76
N GLN A 265 -7.00 -8.00 -21.41
CA GLN A 265 -6.23 -7.14 -22.30
C GLN A 265 -5.78 -7.88 -23.57
N PHE A 266 -5.32 -9.13 -23.43
CA PHE A 266 -4.91 -9.94 -24.57
C PHE A 266 -6.06 -10.22 -25.54
N TYR A 267 -7.27 -10.49 -25.04
CA TYR A 267 -8.46 -10.60 -25.89
C TYR A 267 -8.74 -9.31 -26.67
N ARG A 268 -8.57 -8.15 -26.02
CA ARG A 268 -8.77 -6.84 -26.65
C ARG A 268 -7.75 -6.53 -27.75
N TYR A 269 -6.48 -6.93 -27.55
CA TYR A 269 -5.39 -6.54 -28.45
C TYR A 269 -5.06 -7.59 -29.52
N LYS A 270 -5.27 -8.88 -29.28
CA LYS A 270 -4.87 -9.94 -30.22
C LYS A 270 -5.59 -9.89 -31.57
N GLY A 271 -6.77 -9.27 -31.62
CA GLY A 271 -7.57 -9.09 -32.83
C GLY A 271 -7.36 -7.75 -33.55
N ARG A 272 -6.39 -6.93 -33.12
CA ARG A 272 -6.09 -5.64 -33.77
C ARG A 272 -5.32 -5.84 -35.07
N GLU A 273 -5.54 -4.94 -36.03
CA GLU A 273 -4.98 -5.02 -37.38
C GLU A 273 -3.46 -5.17 -37.40
N TYR A 274 -2.73 -4.44 -36.54
CA TYR A 274 -1.26 -4.54 -36.46
C TYR A 274 -0.78 -5.92 -35.98
N VAL A 275 -1.55 -6.62 -35.14
CA VAL A 275 -1.24 -7.98 -34.69
C VAL A 275 -1.54 -8.98 -35.79
N LEU A 276 -2.68 -8.82 -36.46
CA LEU A 276 -3.08 -9.67 -37.59
C LEU A 276 -2.08 -9.54 -38.75
N ALA A 277 -1.67 -8.32 -39.09
CA ALA A 277 -0.64 -8.06 -40.10
C ALA A 277 0.70 -8.72 -39.74
N ALA A 278 1.18 -8.55 -38.50
CA ALA A 278 2.40 -9.22 -38.04
C ALA A 278 2.29 -10.76 -38.11
N ARG A 279 1.13 -11.33 -37.77
CA ARG A 279 0.87 -12.77 -37.91
C ARG A 279 0.88 -13.21 -39.37
N THR A 280 0.28 -12.45 -40.29
CA THR A 280 0.31 -12.77 -41.73
C THR A 280 1.71 -12.74 -42.32
N LEU A 281 2.62 -11.93 -41.74
CA LEU A 281 4.04 -11.89 -42.09
C LEU A 281 4.86 -13.04 -41.48
N GLY A 282 4.23 -13.98 -40.76
CA GLY A 282 4.88 -15.15 -40.18
C GLY A 282 5.66 -14.88 -38.88
N VAL A 283 5.38 -13.77 -38.18
CA VAL A 283 6.02 -13.48 -36.89
C VAL A 283 5.62 -14.55 -35.86
N PRO A 284 6.57 -15.15 -35.13
CA PRO A 284 6.27 -16.23 -34.19
C PRO A 284 5.46 -15.72 -32.98
N ASP A 285 4.64 -16.61 -32.42
CA ASP A 285 3.70 -16.30 -31.32
C ASP A 285 4.38 -15.61 -30.14
N ILE A 286 5.59 -16.03 -29.76
CA ILE A 286 6.30 -15.42 -28.62
C ILE A 286 6.67 -13.96 -28.89
N LEU A 287 7.04 -13.61 -30.13
CA LEU A 287 7.25 -12.21 -30.53
C LEU A 287 5.92 -11.46 -30.54
N LEU A 288 4.84 -12.06 -31.04
CA LEU A 288 3.51 -11.43 -31.01
C LEU A 288 3.09 -11.10 -29.58
N ILE A 289 3.29 -12.03 -28.63
CA ILE A 289 2.99 -11.85 -27.21
C ILE A 289 3.83 -10.72 -26.61
N PHE A 290 5.16 -10.83 -26.64
CA PHE A 290 6.04 -9.93 -25.86
C PHE A 290 6.36 -8.61 -26.56
N ARG A 291 6.34 -8.55 -27.90
CA ARG A 291 6.71 -7.37 -28.67
C ARG A 291 5.51 -6.58 -29.19
N HIS A 292 4.39 -7.24 -29.49
CA HIS A 292 3.24 -6.58 -30.11
C HIS A 292 2.05 -6.40 -29.15
N ILE A 293 1.75 -7.38 -28.29
CA ILE A 293 0.57 -7.33 -27.43
C ILE A 293 0.90 -6.79 -26.03
N LEU A 294 1.85 -7.42 -25.32
CA LEU A 294 2.17 -7.10 -23.93
C LEU A 294 2.55 -5.63 -23.69
N PRO A 295 3.32 -4.95 -24.56
CA PRO A 295 3.64 -3.53 -24.35
C PRO A 295 2.40 -2.63 -24.30
N ASN A 296 1.32 -3.01 -24.98
CA ASN A 296 0.05 -2.29 -24.97
C ASN A 296 -0.78 -2.54 -23.70
N THR A 297 -0.39 -3.49 -22.84
CA THR A 297 -1.08 -3.80 -21.58
C THR A 297 -0.37 -3.24 -20.34
N VAL A 298 0.80 -2.62 -20.53
CA VAL A 298 1.65 -2.09 -19.45
C VAL A 298 0.92 -1.05 -18.59
N GLY A 299 0.12 -0.17 -19.19
CA GLY A 299 -0.66 0.84 -18.44
C GLY A 299 -1.59 0.21 -17.38
N PRO A 300 -2.59 -0.58 -17.79
CA PRO A 300 -3.44 -1.32 -16.85
C PRO A 300 -2.69 -2.23 -15.88
N LEU A 301 -1.56 -2.81 -16.30
CA LEU A 301 -0.73 -3.66 -15.44
C LEU A 301 -0.07 -2.86 -14.31
N ILE A 302 0.52 -1.70 -14.61
CA ILE A 302 1.12 -0.82 -13.59
C ILE A 302 0.05 -0.38 -12.60
N THR A 303 -1.11 0.06 -13.09
CA THR A 303 -2.24 0.44 -12.24
C THR A 303 -2.64 -0.70 -11.31
N ARG A 304 -2.75 -1.93 -11.83
CA ARG A 304 -3.09 -3.10 -11.01
C ARG A 304 -2.03 -3.40 -9.96
N ALA A 305 -0.76 -3.30 -10.31
CA ALA A 305 0.35 -3.51 -9.37
C ALA A 305 0.30 -2.51 -8.21
N MET A 306 0.04 -1.23 -8.51
CA MET A 306 -0.05 -0.17 -7.50
C MET A 306 -1.19 -0.39 -6.49
N ILE A 307 -2.35 -0.87 -6.94
CA ILE A 307 -3.48 -1.23 -6.05
C ILE A 307 -3.11 -2.42 -5.15
N SER A 308 -2.29 -3.35 -5.64
CA SER A 308 -1.94 -4.57 -4.89
C SER A 308 -0.98 -4.32 -3.72
N VAL A 309 -0.15 -3.28 -3.76
CA VAL A 309 0.81 -2.96 -2.68
C VAL A 309 0.13 -2.69 -1.33
N PRO A 310 -0.82 -1.72 -1.20
CA PRO A 310 -1.48 -1.47 0.08
C PRO A 310 -2.31 -2.67 0.53
N GLY A 311 -2.89 -3.43 -0.40
CA GLY A 311 -3.59 -4.68 -0.08
C GLY A 311 -2.66 -5.70 0.60
N ALA A 312 -1.46 -5.90 0.07
CA ALA A 312 -0.48 -6.81 0.65
C ALA A 312 0.03 -6.35 2.02
N ILE A 313 0.28 -5.04 2.20
CA ILE A 313 0.66 -4.46 3.50
C ILE A 313 -0.45 -4.71 4.53
N PHE A 314 -1.70 -4.43 4.16
CA PHE A 314 -2.85 -4.63 5.04
C PHE A 314 -3.04 -6.11 5.39
N SER A 315 -2.90 -7.03 4.42
CA SER A 315 -2.99 -8.46 4.67
C SER A 315 -1.91 -8.95 5.62
N GLU A 316 -0.65 -8.53 5.46
CA GLU A 316 0.42 -8.85 6.42
C GLU A 316 0.10 -8.32 7.82
N SER A 317 -0.29 -7.05 7.92
CA SER A 317 -0.59 -6.42 9.20
C SER A 317 -1.81 -7.05 9.88
N PHE A 318 -2.82 -7.45 9.12
CA PHE A 318 -4.00 -8.18 9.61
C PHE A 318 -3.62 -9.56 10.15
N LEU A 319 -2.77 -10.31 9.43
CA LEU A 319 -2.28 -11.61 9.90
C LEU A 319 -1.45 -11.47 11.18
N ALA A 320 -0.56 -10.48 11.26
CA ALA A 320 0.19 -10.18 12.47
C ALA A 320 -0.71 -9.77 13.64
N TYR A 321 -1.74 -8.97 13.37
CA TYR A 321 -2.70 -8.54 14.37
C TYR A 321 -3.45 -9.73 15.03
N ILE A 322 -3.87 -10.72 14.25
CA ILE A 322 -4.53 -11.94 14.74
C ILE A 322 -3.56 -13.00 15.30
N GLY A 323 -2.25 -12.70 15.39
CA GLY A 323 -1.24 -13.59 15.95
C GLY A 323 -0.66 -14.64 14.97
N LEU A 324 -0.97 -14.52 13.68
CA LEU A 324 -0.46 -15.39 12.61
C LEU A 324 0.71 -14.76 11.83
N GLY A 325 1.23 -13.62 12.29
CA GLY A 325 2.32 -12.90 11.63
C GLY A 325 3.71 -13.31 12.09
N LEU A 326 4.63 -12.36 11.97
CA LEU A 326 6.03 -12.53 12.38
C LEU A 326 6.14 -12.77 13.88
N GLN A 327 7.09 -13.60 14.26
CA GLN A 327 7.36 -13.90 15.66
C GLN A 327 8.40 -12.92 16.23
N PRO A 328 8.34 -12.61 17.54
CA PRO A 328 9.42 -11.92 18.22
C PRO A 328 10.76 -12.65 17.95
N PRO A 329 11.87 -11.93 17.67
CA PRO A 329 12.07 -10.50 17.90
C PRO A 329 11.75 -9.59 16.70
N GLU A 330 11.27 -10.13 15.57
CA GLU A 330 11.04 -9.34 14.37
C GLU A 330 9.84 -8.40 14.53
N PRO A 331 10.02 -7.07 14.33
CA PRO A 331 8.88 -6.16 14.30
C PRO A 331 8.23 -6.16 12.92
N SER A 332 6.91 -6.00 12.88
CA SER A 332 6.17 -5.49 11.72
C SER A 332 5.14 -4.47 12.20
N ILE A 333 4.56 -3.69 11.29
CA ILE A 333 3.56 -2.71 11.70
C ILE A 333 2.37 -3.39 12.39
N GLY A 334 1.92 -4.53 11.88
CA GLY A 334 0.85 -5.31 12.49
C GLY A 334 1.21 -5.94 13.84
N VAL A 335 2.45 -6.40 14.03
CA VAL A 335 2.92 -6.90 15.34
C VAL A 335 2.87 -5.78 16.38
N LEU A 336 3.34 -4.57 16.04
CA LEU A 336 3.30 -3.42 16.94
C LEU A 336 1.87 -3.00 17.29
N LEU A 337 0.95 -3.07 16.34
CA LEU A 337 -0.47 -2.84 16.58
C LEU A 337 -1.09 -3.89 17.51
N SER A 338 -0.77 -5.17 17.32
CA SER A 338 -1.23 -6.26 18.19
C SER A 338 -0.73 -6.10 19.63
N ASP A 339 0.54 -5.72 19.79
CA ASP A 339 1.15 -5.48 21.10
C ASP A 339 0.54 -4.25 21.78
N GLY A 340 0.43 -3.13 21.06
CA GLY A 340 -0.16 -1.89 21.59
C GLY A 340 -1.63 -2.04 21.97
N GLN A 341 -2.43 -2.80 21.20
CA GLN A 341 -3.85 -3.00 21.47
C GLN A 341 -4.11 -3.55 22.88
N LYS A 342 -3.26 -4.48 23.34
CA LYS A 342 -3.37 -5.10 24.67
C LYS A 342 -3.24 -4.09 25.81
N VAL A 343 -2.54 -2.98 25.56
CA VAL A 343 -2.24 -1.94 26.55
C VAL A 343 -2.86 -0.59 26.20
N LEU A 344 -3.78 -0.53 25.24
CA LEU A 344 -4.32 0.72 24.68
C LEU A 344 -4.87 1.69 25.74
N LEU A 345 -5.55 1.16 26.76
CA LEU A 345 -6.13 1.99 27.84
C LEU A 345 -5.07 2.57 28.79
N GLN A 346 -3.87 1.99 28.84
CA GLN A 346 -2.79 2.41 29.74
C GLN A 346 -1.70 3.20 28.99
N TYR A 347 -1.37 2.78 27.77
CA TYR A 347 -0.29 3.31 26.94
C TYR A 347 -0.79 3.55 25.50
N PRO A 348 -1.67 4.55 25.29
CA PRO A 348 -2.30 4.77 23.99
C PRO A 348 -1.30 5.07 22.86
N TYR A 349 -0.14 5.66 23.19
CA TYR A 349 0.92 5.94 22.22
C TYR A 349 1.46 4.67 21.53
N GLN A 350 1.49 3.52 22.22
CA GLN A 350 1.99 2.27 21.65
C GLN A 350 1.14 1.77 20.48
N THR A 351 -0.16 2.10 20.47
CA THR A 351 -1.08 1.75 19.37
C THR A 351 -1.20 2.89 18.35
N PHE A 352 -1.35 4.12 18.84
CA PHE A 352 -1.64 5.28 17.99
C PHE A 352 -0.52 5.57 17.00
N ILE A 353 0.74 5.44 17.43
CA ILE A 353 1.91 5.74 16.58
C ILE A 353 2.01 4.74 15.39
N PRO A 354 2.00 3.41 15.60
CA PRO A 354 1.91 2.45 14.50
C PRO A 354 0.65 2.61 13.64
N ALA A 355 -0.51 2.91 14.25
CA ALA A 355 -1.77 3.10 13.53
C ALA A 355 -1.73 4.32 12.59
N LEU A 356 -1.12 5.42 13.05
CA LEU A 356 -0.91 6.60 12.22
C LEU A 356 0.00 6.28 11.03
N LEU A 357 1.10 5.56 11.27
CA LEU A 357 2.04 5.20 10.20
C LEU A 357 1.37 4.34 9.12
N ILE A 358 0.66 3.26 9.49
CA ILE A 358 -0.02 2.42 8.49
C ILE A 358 -1.11 3.20 7.75
N SER A 359 -1.83 4.09 8.45
CA SER A 359 -2.89 4.91 7.84
C SER A 359 -2.32 5.86 6.79
N VAL A 360 -1.26 6.61 7.13
CA VAL A 360 -0.56 7.50 6.17
C VAL A 360 -0.01 6.70 4.99
N LEU A 361 0.56 5.53 5.25
CA LEU A 361 1.10 4.66 4.21
C LEU A 361 -0.01 4.16 3.26
N MET A 362 -1.14 3.68 3.80
CA MET A 362 -2.28 3.19 3.01
C MET A 362 -2.93 4.31 2.19
N ILE A 363 -3.16 5.49 2.78
CA ILE A 363 -3.71 6.65 2.09
C ILE A 363 -2.77 7.06 0.95
N SER A 364 -1.46 7.13 1.22
CA SER A 364 -0.48 7.51 0.21
C SER A 364 -0.45 6.52 -0.96
N PHE A 365 -0.43 5.21 -0.70
CA PHE A 365 -0.46 4.23 -1.79
C PHE A 365 -1.78 4.28 -2.58
N ASN A 366 -2.91 4.52 -1.92
CA ASN A 366 -4.19 4.65 -2.61
C ASN A 366 -4.22 5.88 -3.53
N LEU A 367 -3.80 7.05 -3.03
CA LEU A 367 -3.69 8.28 -3.81
C LEU A 367 -2.69 8.18 -4.96
N LEU A 368 -1.55 7.53 -4.72
CA LEU A 368 -0.55 7.25 -5.75
C LEU A 368 -1.13 6.34 -6.84
N SER A 369 -1.83 5.28 -6.44
CA SER A 369 -2.47 4.33 -7.34
C SER A 369 -3.52 4.99 -8.23
N ASN A 370 -4.35 5.88 -7.68
CA ASN A 370 -5.35 6.62 -8.46
C ASN A 370 -4.67 7.57 -9.45
N GLY A 371 -3.65 8.32 -9.03
CA GLY A 371 -2.90 9.17 -9.97
C GLY A 371 -2.20 8.41 -11.08
N MET A 372 -1.64 7.24 -10.77
CA MET A 372 -1.06 6.37 -11.78
C MET A 372 -2.12 5.83 -12.75
N ARG A 373 -3.30 5.47 -12.24
CA ARG A 373 -4.44 5.04 -13.07
C ARG A 373 -4.84 6.13 -14.06
N ASP A 374 -5.05 7.34 -13.56
CA ASP A 374 -5.50 8.48 -14.38
C ASP A 374 -4.44 8.86 -15.41
N ALA A 375 -3.16 8.88 -15.01
CA ALA A 375 -2.03 9.16 -15.90
C ALA A 375 -1.86 8.13 -17.04
N LEU A 376 -2.22 6.87 -16.78
CA LEU A 376 -2.09 5.76 -17.73
C LEU A 376 -3.39 5.45 -18.48
N ASP A 377 -4.48 6.17 -18.22
CA ASP A 377 -5.76 5.96 -18.89
C ASP A 377 -5.71 6.54 -20.33
N PRO A 378 -5.84 5.69 -21.37
CA PRO A 378 -5.80 6.14 -22.76
C PRO A 378 -7.06 6.90 -23.19
N THR A 379 -8.16 6.85 -22.43
CA THR A 379 -9.42 7.55 -22.78
C THR A 379 -9.39 9.04 -22.44
N GLN A 380 -8.50 9.47 -21.56
CA GLN A 380 -8.27 10.89 -21.28
C GLN A 380 -7.34 11.56 -22.30
N ARG A 381 -7.10 10.94 -23.47
CA ARG A 381 -6.28 11.52 -24.56
C ARG A 381 -7.12 12.49 -25.39
N GLY A 382 -6.61 13.70 -25.61
CA GLY A 382 -7.28 14.74 -26.42
C GLY A 382 -8.39 15.53 -25.71
N GLY A 383 -8.49 15.43 -24.38
CA GLY A 383 -9.47 16.19 -23.59
C GLY A 383 -8.97 17.54 -23.06
N GLU A 384 -7.77 17.97 -23.46
CA GLU A 384 -7.15 19.24 -23.04
C GLU A 384 -6.57 20.01 -24.22
#